data_AF-A0A2C6DGE9-F1
#
_entry.id   AF-A0A2C6DGE9-F1
#
_cell.length_a   1.000
_cell.length_b   1.000
_cell.length_c   1.000
_cell.angle_alpha   90.00
_cell.angle_beta   90.00
_cell.angle_gamma   90.00
#
_symmetry.space_group_name_H-M   'P 1'
#
loop_
_entity.id
_entity.type
_entity.pdbx_description
1 polymer ?
#
loop_
_entity_poly.entity_id
_entity_poly.type
_entity_poly.pdbx_seq_one_letter_code
_entity_poly.pdbx_strand_id
1 'polypeptide(L)'
;MPTLSAPKTGAFHFRLLRDIAQDDWFTLCRLVTRSHRQLRLKPESTGIEPPPVICNGAGLTPRRYDDSLIGLGVIVFNGEHHHQLSGDTFILNQHQHPYDRGYCHTHGHPYRFMVMAVLLLAHHTCPNVWKITSDVSGTEWQHVADWLQAELAIVIALPNEISTGEKK
;
A
#
# COMPACT_ATOMS: atom_id res chain seq x y z
N MET A 1 0.38 7.80 34.50
CA MET A 1 -0.78 7.78 33.59
C MET A 1 -0.36 7.03 32.34
N PRO A 2 -1.07 5.97 31.93
CA PRO A 2 -0.78 5.35 30.64
C PRO A 2 -1.18 6.33 29.55
N THR A 3 -0.21 6.72 28.72
CA THR A 3 -0.44 7.49 27.50
C THR A 3 -1.41 6.71 26.64
N LEU A 4 -2.62 7.23 26.42
CA LEU A 4 -3.53 6.72 25.40
C LEU A 4 -2.75 6.66 24.09
N SER A 5 -2.52 5.45 23.59
CA SER A 5 -1.93 5.25 22.27
C SER A 5 -2.81 6.01 21.27
N ALA A 6 -2.20 6.88 20.46
CA ALA A 6 -2.93 7.55 19.40
C ALA A 6 -3.64 6.48 18.56
N PRO A 7 -4.90 6.72 18.13
CA PRO A 7 -5.58 5.80 17.24
C PRO A 7 -4.70 5.57 16.01
N LYS A 8 -4.53 4.30 15.61
CA LYS A 8 -3.78 3.96 14.41
C LYS A 8 -4.61 4.39 13.21
N THR A 9 -4.22 5.48 12.58
CA THR A 9 -4.98 6.12 11.52
C THR A 9 -4.48 5.73 10.14
N GLY A 10 -3.46 4.86 10.05
CA GLY A 10 -2.95 4.40 8.76
C GLY A 10 -2.14 5.48 8.07
N ALA A 11 -1.20 6.06 8.80
CA ALA A 11 -0.16 6.93 8.30
C ALA A 11 1.01 6.07 7.80
N PHE A 12 1.38 6.25 6.54
CA PHE A 12 2.49 5.55 5.89
C PHE A 12 3.53 6.55 5.45
N HIS A 13 4.78 6.32 5.81
CA HIS A 13 5.94 7.03 5.26
C HIS A 13 6.79 6.03 4.49
N PHE A 14 7.13 6.35 3.25
CA PHE A 14 7.89 5.48 2.37
C PHE A 14 8.82 6.34 1.52
N ARG A 15 10.13 6.23 1.75
CA ARG A 15 11.13 7.02 1.03
C ARG A 15 11.89 6.15 0.05
N LEU A 16 11.91 6.58 -1.21
CA LEU A 16 12.76 5.99 -2.23
C LEU A 16 14.22 6.40 -2.01
N LEU A 17 15.11 5.43 -1.84
CA LEU A 17 16.54 5.66 -1.54
C LEU A 17 17.41 5.76 -2.79
N ARG A 18 16.96 5.16 -3.90
CA ARG A 18 17.59 5.18 -5.22
C ARG A 18 16.54 4.81 -6.27
N ASP A 19 16.78 5.18 -7.53
CA ASP A 19 15.90 4.80 -8.64
C ASP A 19 15.73 3.29 -8.77
N ILE A 20 14.54 2.88 -9.20
CA ILE A 20 14.20 1.47 -9.43
C ILE A 20 14.55 1.10 -10.87
N ALA A 21 15.29 -0.01 -11.02
CA ALA A 21 15.58 -0.57 -12.32
C ALA A 21 14.29 -0.92 -13.08
N GLN A 22 14.30 -0.76 -14.40
CA GLN A 22 13.09 -0.90 -15.21
C GLN A 22 12.43 -2.29 -15.07
N ASP A 23 13.23 -3.35 -15.01
CA ASP A 23 12.72 -4.72 -14.88
C ASP A 23 12.09 -4.98 -13.49
N ASP A 24 12.69 -4.44 -12.44
CA ASP A 24 12.14 -4.51 -11.07
C ASP A 24 10.82 -3.73 -10.98
N TRP A 25 10.77 -2.54 -11.61
CA TRP A 25 9.56 -1.74 -11.69
C TRP A 25 8.44 -2.46 -12.44
N PHE A 26 8.74 -3.10 -13.58
CA PHE A 26 7.75 -3.89 -14.31
C PHE A 26 7.27 -5.09 -13.51
N THR A 27 8.16 -5.74 -12.78
CA THR A 27 7.79 -6.84 -11.87
C THR A 27 6.85 -6.35 -10.78
N LEU A 28 7.17 -5.23 -10.13
CA LEU A 28 6.30 -4.59 -9.15
C LEU A 28 4.92 -4.27 -9.73
N CYS A 29 4.86 -3.62 -10.89
CA CYS A 29 3.60 -3.27 -11.55
C CYS A 29 2.73 -4.49 -11.82
N ARG A 30 3.33 -5.59 -12.33
CA ARG A 30 2.61 -6.85 -12.58
C ARG A 30 2.01 -7.44 -11.31
N LEU A 31 2.77 -7.44 -10.20
CA LEU A 31 2.29 -7.96 -8.93
C LEU A 31 1.18 -7.06 -8.36
N VAL A 32 1.32 -5.74 -8.46
CA VAL A 32 0.29 -4.77 -8.01
C VAL A 32 -1.01 -4.93 -8.81
N THR A 33 -0.93 -5.06 -10.13
CA THR A 33 -2.11 -5.33 -10.98
C THR A 33 -2.79 -6.64 -10.58
N ARG A 34 -2.00 -7.69 -10.30
CA ARG A 34 -2.54 -8.98 -9.86
C ARG A 34 -3.23 -8.88 -8.49
N SER A 35 -2.63 -8.16 -7.53
CA SER A 35 -3.24 -7.90 -6.22
C SER A 35 -4.52 -7.08 -6.33
N HIS A 36 -4.53 -6.02 -7.14
CA HIS A 36 -5.73 -5.21 -7.36
C HIS A 36 -6.87 -6.03 -7.97
N ARG A 37 -6.55 -6.84 -8.99
CA ARG A 37 -7.52 -7.75 -9.61
C ARG A 37 -8.10 -8.72 -8.60
N GLN A 38 -7.26 -9.32 -7.75
CA GLN A 38 -7.70 -10.28 -6.75
C GLN A 38 -8.56 -9.63 -5.67
N LEU A 39 -8.16 -8.46 -5.17
CA LEU A 39 -8.90 -7.65 -4.21
C LEU A 39 -10.32 -7.35 -4.71
N ARG A 40 -10.47 -7.05 -6.02
CA ARG A 40 -11.78 -6.82 -6.63
C ARG A 40 -12.60 -8.08 -6.87
N LEU A 41 -11.95 -9.23 -7.13
CA LEU A 41 -12.65 -10.49 -7.39
C LEU A 41 -13.16 -11.14 -6.10
N LYS A 42 -12.42 -10.99 -5.01
CA LYS A 42 -12.74 -11.55 -3.70
C LYS A 42 -12.54 -10.51 -2.58
N PRO A 43 -13.29 -9.40 -2.57
CA PRO A 43 -13.17 -8.36 -1.55
C PRO A 43 -13.27 -8.90 -0.12
N GLU A 44 -14.12 -9.91 0.11
CA GLU A 44 -14.34 -10.54 1.40
C GLU A 44 -13.09 -11.26 1.94
N SER A 45 -12.17 -11.68 1.06
CA SER A 45 -10.93 -12.36 1.46
C SER A 45 -10.00 -11.46 2.28
N THR A 46 -10.18 -10.14 2.25
CA THR A 46 -9.38 -9.22 3.06
C THR A 46 -9.85 -9.15 4.51
N GLY A 47 -11.06 -9.62 4.84
CA GLY A 47 -11.64 -9.48 6.18
C GLY A 47 -11.82 -8.02 6.65
N ILE A 48 -11.92 -7.06 5.72
CA ILE A 48 -12.10 -5.62 6.02
C ILE A 48 -13.53 -5.22 5.64
N GLU A 49 -14.20 -4.54 6.56
CA GLU A 49 -15.54 -3.98 6.36
C GLU A 49 -15.50 -2.45 6.54
N PRO A 50 -16.02 -1.65 5.59
CA PRO A 50 -16.49 -2.08 4.27
C PRO A 50 -15.34 -2.54 3.36
N PRO A 51 -15.61 -3.37 2.33
CA PRO A 51 -14.58 -3.84 1.41
C PRO A 51 -13.76 -2.72 0.76
N PRO A 52 -12.45 -2.91 0.55
CA PRO A 52 -11.62 -1.91 -0.11
C PRO A 52 -12.03 -1.67 -1.58
N VAL A 53 -12.47 -0.44 -1.88
CA VAL A 53 -12.67 0.04 -3.24
C VAL A 53 -11.49 0.92 -3.65
N ILE A 54 -10.78 0.51 -4.71
CA ILE A 54 -9.63 1.25 -5.24
C ILE A 54 -10.09 2.14 -6.40
N CYS A 55 -9.91 3.44 -6.20
CA CYS A 55 -10.24 4.50 -7.15
C CYS A 55 -9.00 5.17 -7.73
N ASN A 56 -9.19 6.03 -8.73
CA ASN A 56 -8.15 6.94 -9.21
C ASN A 56 -7.64 7.86 -8.08
N GLY A 57 -6.57 8.63 -8.34
CA GLY A 57 -5.96 9.46 -7.30
C GLY A 57 -6.95 10.44 -6.64
N ALA A 58 -7.92 10.96 -7.41
CA ALA A 58 -8.97 11.84 -6.90
C ALA A 58 -10.07 11.11 -6.10
N GLY A 59 -10.07 9.77 -6.05
CA GLY A 59 -11.10 8.98 -5.37
C GLY A 59 -12.46 8.92 -6.09
N LEU A 60 -12.56 9.49 -7.30
CA LEU A 60 -13.82 9.72 -8.01
C LEU A 60 -14.26 8.54 -8.88
N THR A 61 -13.31 7.77 -9.40
CA THR A 61 -13.59 6.71 -10.36
C THR A 61 -12.95 5.40 -9.92
N PRO A 62 -13.75 4.35 -9.65
CA PRO A 62 -13.24 3.03 -9.38
C PRO A 62 -12.37 2.54 -10.55
N ARG A 63 -11.17 2.01 -10.25
CA ARG A 63 -10.20 1.57 -11.27
C ARG A 63 -10.62 0.24 -11.89
N ARG A 64 -10.21 -0.02 -13.13
CA ARG A 64 -10.60 -1.21 -13.90
C ARG A 64 -9.77 -2.45 -13.47
N TYR A 65 -10.15 -3.64 -13.95
CA TYR A 65 -9.49 -4.92 -13.65
C TYR A 65 -8.10 -5.10 -14.33
N ASP A 66 -7.44 -4.00 -14.66
CA ASP A 66 -6.22 -3.92 -15.46
C ASP A 66 -5.13 -3.12 -14.70
N ASP A 67 -4.09 -2.73 -15.43
CA ASP A 67 -2.98 -1.90 -14.97
C ASP A 67 -3.34 -0.42 -14.82
N SER A 68 -4.62 -0.04 -14.73
CA SER A 68 -5.05 1.36 -14.59
C SER A 68 -4.57 2.08 -13.32
N LEU A 69 -3.97 1.37 -12.36
CA LEU A 69 -3.24 1.97 -11.23
C LEU A 69 -1.85 2.49 -11.61
N ILE A 70 -1.31 1.98 -12.72
CA ILE A 70 0.05 2.19 -13.19
C ILE A 70 0.04 3.28 -14.26
N GLY A 71 0.56 4.45 -13.93
CA GLY A 71 0.97 5.45 -14.90
C GLY A 71 2.40 5.20 -15.39
N LEU A 72 2.89 6.07 -16.27
CA LEU A 72 4.30 6.05 -16.71
C LEU A 72 5.21 6.33 -15.50
N GLY A 73 5.80 5.27 -14.93
CA GLY A 73 6.72 5.35 -13.80
C GLY A 73 6.07 5.70 -12.45
N VAL A 74 4.74 5.55 -12.31
CA VAL A 74 4.03 5.87 -11.07
C VAL A 74 2.88 4.90 -10.78
N ILE A 75 2.67 4.54 -9.52
CA ILE A 75 1.46 3.84 -9.04
C ILE A 75 0.63 4.86 -8.26
N VAL A 76 -0.62 5.10 -8.67
CA VAL A 76 -1.47 6.13 -8.09
C VAL A 76 -2.91 5.70 -7.89
N PHE A 77 -3.38 5.80 -6.65
CA PHE A 77 -4.76 5.48 -6.28
C PHE A 77 -5.19 6.13 -4.96
N ASN A 78 -6.50 6.07 -4.70
CA ASN A 78 -7.11 6.48 -3.43
C ASN A 78 -8.31 5.55 -3.15
N GLY A 79 -8.91 5.70 -1.97
CA GLY A 79 -10.22 5.12 -1.67
C GLY A 79 -11.36 5.90 -2.32
N GLU A 80 -12.57 5.41 -2.12
CA GLU A 80 -13.77 5.96 -2.76
C GLU A 80 -14.28 7.23 -2.08
N HIS A 81 -14.30 8.34 -2.82
CA HIS A 81 -14.71 9.64 -2.29
C HIS A 81 -16.21 9.73 -2.01
N HIS A 82 -17.05 9.13 -2.86
CA HIS A 82 -18.51 9.20 -2.75
C HIS A 82 -19.03 8.69 -1.40
N HIS A 83 -18.41 7.63 -0.87
CA HIS A 83 -18.76 7.05 0.44
C HIS A 83 -17.86 7.55 1.57
N GLN A 84 -17.10 8.63 1.36
CA GLN A 84 -16.16 9.19 2.35
C GLN A 84 -15.11 8.17 2.83
N LEU A 85 -14.65 7.30 1.92
CA LEU A 85 -13.62 6.29 2.14
C LEU A 85 -12.28 6.66 1.49
N SER A 86 -12.14 7.90 0.99
CA SER A 86 -10.90 8.47 0.47
C SER A 86 -10.10 9.16 1.57
N GLY A 87 -8.78 9.02 1.57
CA GLY A 87 -7.86 9.81 2.39
C GLY A 87 -6.86 10.55 1.50
N ASP A 88 -5.60 10.58 1.91
CA ASP A 88 -4.52 11.05 1.04
C ASP A 88 -4.36 10.13 -0.16
N THR A 89 -4.07 10.73 -1.32
CA THR A 89 -3.72 9.97 -2.52
C THR A 89 -2.43 9.20 -2.29
N PHE A 90 -2.45 7.89 -2.51
CA PHE A 90 -1.24 7.10 -2.53
C PHE A 90 -0.52 7.29 -3.86
N ILE A 91 0.77 7.64 -3.79
CA ILE A 91 1.63 7.88 -4.96
C ILE A 91 2.97 7.18 -4.70
N LEU A 92 3.31 6.20 -5.52
CA LEU A 92 4.62 5.52 -5.49
C LEU A 92 5.32 5.74 -6.82
N ASN A 93 6.49 6.37 -6.82
CA ASN A 93 7.25 6.67 -8.04
C ASN A 93 8.37 5.67 -8.28
N GLN A 94 8.71 5.46 -9.55
CA GLN A 94 9.87 4.67 -9.98
C GLN A 94 11.20 5.40 -9.74
N HIS A 95 11.19 6.73 -9.94
CA HIS A 95 12.37 7.58 -9.89
C HIS A 95 12.30 8.54 -8.71
N GLN A 96 13.44 8.90 -8.14
CA GLN A 96 13.51 9.88 -7.07
C GLN A 96 13.15 11.27 -7.59
N HIS A 97 12.09 11.87 -7.04
CA HIS A 97 11.84 13.29 -7.23
C HIS A 97 12.19 14.10 -5.97
N PRO A 98 12.78 15.31 -6.12
CA PRO A 98 13.12 16.19 -5.00
C PRO A 98 11.92 16.56 -4.10
N TYR A 99 10.71 16.42 -4.63
CA TYR A 99 9.46 16.77 -3.95
C TYR A 99 8.67 15.55 -3.47
N ASP A 100 9.20 14.34 -3.67
CA ASP A 100 8.57 13.12 -3.18
C ASP A 100 8.69 13.05 -1.66
N ARG A 101 7.60 13.43 -1.00
CA ARG A 101 7.48 13.34 0.45
C ARG A 101 7.27 11.91 0.93
N GLY A 102 6.83 11.02 0.03
CA GLY A 102 6.69 9.61 0.34
C GLY A 102 5.78 9.40 1.54
N TYR A 103 4.57 9.96 1.49
CA TYR A 103 3.64 9.99 2.62
C TYR A 103 2.22 9.74 2.13
N CYS A 104 1.46 8.94 2.88
CA CYS A 104 0.03 8.72 2.65
C CYS A 104 -0.66 8.49 3.99
N HIS A 105 -1.62 9.35 4.33
CA HIS A 105 -2.50 9.16 5.47
C HIS A 105 -3.87 8.66 5.02
N THR A 106 -4.19 7.42 5.39
CA THR A 106 -5.43 6.76 4.96
C THR A 106 -6.61 7.02 5.87
N HIS A 107 -6.41 7.64 7.04
CA HIS A 107 -7.44 7.88 8.07
C HIS A 107 -8.19 6.60 8.51
N GLY A 108 -7.55 5.43 8.39
CA GLY A 108 -8.12 4.13 8.70
C GLY A 108 -9.05 3.59 7.61
N HIS A 109 -9.17 4.29 6.47
CA HIS A 109 -10.06 3.88 5.40
C HIS A 109 -9.61 2.57 4.71
N PRO A 110 -10.55 1.78 4.16
CA PRO A 110 -10.27 0.44 3.66
C PRO A 110 -9.17 0.32 2.59
N TYR A 111 -8.99 1.34 1.75
CA TYR A 111 -7.95 1.33 0.70
C TYR A 111 -6.52 1.24 1.25
N ARG A 112 -6.33 1.46 2.57
CA ARG A 112 -5.07 1.19 3.29
C ARG A 112 -4.56 -0.23 3.08
N PHE A 113 -5.44 -1.20 2.88
CA PHE A 113 -5.06 -2.58 2.59
C PHE A 113 -4.22 -2.68 1.31
N MET A 114 -4.65 -1.97 0.26
CA MET A 114 -3.91 -1.93 -1.00
C MET A 114 -2.62 -1.11 -0.86
N VAL A 115 -2.60 -0.05 -0.05
CA VAL A 115 -1.36 0.68 0.28
C VAL A 115 -0.33 -0.26 0.89
N MET A 116 -0.73 -1.05 1.89
CA MET A 116 0.14 -2.04 2.53
C MET A 116 0.60 -3.11 1.55
N ALA A 117 -0.30 -3.66 0.73
CA ALA A 117 0.04 -4.66 -0.27
C ALA A 117 1.09 -4.14 -1.26
N VAL A 118 0.92 -2.91 -1.76
CA VAL A 118 1.87 -2.27 -2.69
C VAL A 118 3.23 -2.06 -2.03
N LEU A 119 3.26 -1.58 -0.78
CA LEU A 119 4.52 -1.35 -0.05
C LEU A 119 5.26 -2.67 0.27
N LEU A 120 4.55 -3.74 0.62
CA LEU A 120 5.13 -5.07 0.79
C LEU A 120 5.71 -5.60 -0.53
N LEU A 121 4.98 -5.46 -1.64
CA LEU A 121 5.45 -5.86 -2.96
C LEU A 121 6.66 -5.03 -3.42
N ALA A 122 6.67 -3.73 -3.12
CA ALA A 122 7.78 -2.84 -3.42
C ALA A 122 9.05 -3.26 -2.65
N HIS A 123 8.91 -3.60 -1.36
CA HIS A 123 10.02 -4.13 -0.58
C HIS A 123 10.51 -5.50 -1.08
N HIS A 124 9.59 -6.38 -1.49
CA HIS A 124 9.89 -7.70 -2.02
C HIS A 124 10.63 -7.66 -3.37
N THR A 125 10.16 -6.83 -4.30
CA THR A 125 10.73 -6.71 -5.66
C THR A 125 12.00 -5.87 -5.70
N CYS A 126 12.08 -4.85 -4.84
CA CYS A 126 13.17 -3.87 -4.83
C CYS A 126 13.80 -3.82 -3.42
N PRO A 127 14.52 -4.87 -2.97
CA PRO A 127 15.06 -4.91 -1.62
C PRO A 127 16.05 -3.77 -1.38
N ASN A 128 15.97 -3.16 -0.20
CA ASN A 128 16.81 -2.02 0.23
C ASN A 128 16.65 -0.73 -0.59
N VAL A 129 15.63 -0.63 -1.45
CA VAL A 129 15.35 0.58 -2.25
C VAL A 129 14.34 1.49 -1.54
N TRP A 130 13.49 0.92 -0.70
CA TRP A 130 12.47 1.65 0.05
C TRP A 130 12.75 1.61 1.54
N LYS A 131 12.64 2.76 2.20
CA LYS A 131 12.53 2.85 3.65
C LYS A 131 11.07 3.10 4.01
N ILE A 132 10.42 2.15 4.68
CA ILE A 132 8.98 2.19 5.00
C ILE A 132 8.81 2.27 6.52
N THR A 133 7.96 3.18 6.99
CA THR A 133 7.48 3.24 8.38
C THR A 133 5.99 3.53 8.40
N SER A 134 5.29 3.07 9.43
CA SER A 134 3.86 3.31 9.57
C SER A 134 3.42 3.26 11.05
N ASP A 135 2.29 3.87 11.36
CA ASP A 135 1.62 3.73 12.66
C ASP A 135 0.75 2.45 12.76
N VAL A 136 0.56 1.73 11.65
CA VAL A 136 -0.19 0.48 11.56
C VAL A 136 0.50 -0.66 12.31
N SER A 137 -0.29 -1.56 12.90
CA SER A 137 0.25 -2.68 13.68
C SER A 137 0.97 -3.73 12.82
N GLY A 138 1.98 -4.40 13.39
CA GLY A 138 2.63 -5.54 12.74
C GLY A 138 1.67 -6.69 12.43
N THR A 139 0.63 -6.87 13.24
CA THR A 139 -0.45 -7.85 12.97
C THR A 139 -1.25 -7.52 11.72
N GLU A 140 -1.54 -6.25 11.46
CA GLU A 140 -2.19 -5.83 10.21
C GLU A 140 -1.26 -6.01 9.02
N TRP A 141 0.04 -5.73 9.16
CA TRP A 141 1.03 -5.99 8.11
C TRP A 141 1.15 -7.48 7.79
N GLN A 142 1.20 -8.32 8.82
CA GLN A 142 1.24 -9.77 8.68
C GLN A 142 -0.03 -10.28 7.97
N HIS A 143 -1.20 -9.75 8.35
CA HIS A 143 -2.46 -10.11 7.69
C HIS A 143 -2.44 -9.85 6.18
N VAL A 144 -1.88 -8.72 5.74
CA VAL A 144 -1.74 -8.42 4.30
C VAL A 144 -0.71 -9.35 3.64
N ALA A 145 0.40 -9.67 4.33
CA ALA A 145 1.40 -10.61 3.82
C ALA A 145 0.82 -12.03 3.65
N ASP A 146 0.06 -12.50 4.65
CA ASP A 146 -0.62 -13.79 4.63
C ASP A 146 -1.65 -13.85 3.50
N TRP A 147 -2.38 -12.75 3.26
CA TRP A 147 -3.31 -12.62 2.14
C TRP A 147 -2.60 -12.71 0.78
N LEU A 148 -1.46 -12.03 0.61
CA LEU A 148 -0.64 -12.13 -0.61
C LEU A 148 -0.12 -13.56 -0.85
N GLN A 149 0.20 -14.28 0.23
CA GLN A 149 0.58 -15.69 0.14
C GLN A 149 -0.60 -16.57 -0.23
N ALA A 150 -1.73 -16.45 0.46
CA ALA A 150 -2.90 -17.31 0.29
C ALA A 150 -3.56 -17.12 -1.09
N GLU A 151 -3.76 -15.88 -1.52
CA GLU A 151 -4.51 -15.60 -2.74
C GLU A 151 -3.60 -15.54 -3.99
N LEU A 152 -2.31 -15.24 -3.84
CA LEU A 152 -1.41 -15.01 -4.97
C LEU A 152 -0.15 -15.88 -4.98
N ALA A 153 0.09 -16.69 -3.94
CA ALA A 153 1.31 -17.48 -3.75
C ALA A 153 2.60 -16.62 -3.72
N ILE A 154 2.49 -15.39 -3.20
CA ILE A 154 3.64 -14.47 -3.04
C ILE A 154 4.06 -14.50 -1.57
N VAL A 155 5.27 -15.01 -1.30
CA VAL A 155 5.82 -15.08 0.06
C VAL A 155 6.66 -13.84 0.33
N ILE A 156 6.26 -13.05 1.33
CA ILE A 156 6.93 -11.79 1.68
C ILE A 156 7.34 -11.85 3.15
N ALA A 157 8.62 -11.60 3.42
CA ALA A 157 9.09 -11.33 4.78
C ALA A 157 8.77 -9.88 5.13
N LEU A 158 8.24 -9.65 6.34
CA LEU A 158 7.98 -8.29 6.80
C LEU A 158 9.30 -7.51 6.93
N PRO A 159 9.39 -6.29 6.39
CA PRO A 159 10.56 -5.44 6.58
C PRO A 159 10.83 -5.19 8.07
N ASN A 160 12.09 -5.29 8.48
CA ASN A 160 12.52 -5.04 9.86
C ASN A 160 12.17 -3.60 10.32
N GLU A 161 12.09 -2.64 9.38
CA GLU A 161 11.73 -1.25 9.69
C GLU A 161 10.24 -0.99 9.84
N ILE A 162 9.36 -1.99 9.61
CA ILE A 162 7.99 -1.97 10.11
C ILE A 162 8.04 -2.20 11.63
N SER A 163 8.71 -1.27 12.30
CA SER A 163 8.73 -1.16 13.75
C SER A 163 7.32 -0.77 14.14
N THR A 164 6.57 -1.73 14.67
CA THR A 164 5.53 -1.46 15.65
C THR A 164 6.08 -0.40 16.61
N GLY A 165 5.35 0.68 16.82
CA GLY A 165 5.76 1.82 17.65
C GLY A 165 5.96 1.46 19.13
N GLU A 166 6.89 0.58 19.44
CA GLU A 166 7.52 0.47 20.75
C GLU A 166 8.62 1.50 20.77
N LYS A 167 8.30 2.66 21.36
CA LYS A 167 9.32 3.56 21.87
C LYS A 167 10.17 2.76 22.85
N LYS A 168 11.48 2.68 22.59
CA LYS A 168 12.47 2.49 23.66
C LYS A 168 12.32 3.62 24.68
#